data_AF-A0A9N9KQ08-F1
#
_entry.id   AF-A0A9N9KQ08-F1
#
_cell.length_a   1.000
_cell.length_b   1.000
_cell.length_c   1.000
_cell.angle_alpha   90.00
_cell.angle_beta   90.00
_cell.angle_gamma   90.00
#
_symmetry.space_group_name_H-M   'P 1'
#
loop_
_entity.id
_entity.type
_entity.pdbx_description
1 polymer ?
#
loop_
_entity_poly.entity_id
_entity_poly.type
_entity_poly.pdbx_seq_one_letter_code
_entity_poly.pdbx_strand_id
1 'polypeptide(L)'
;MPSPTICFYFGFLLCGTAVLTQMKKTLPFEMSSTPKGTLWRPAVLAFIEDAGGIEGRGGVDYRAAVIKRYEVSPRFRRMILLLSWIWGLGLIFIAIVSTILIMLLKEDIGFGVGWGLPWAFSAVYSIMTAFFVSSQLKKEKEEWTAKEGASADRSMAPV
;
A
#
# COMPACT_ATOMS: atom_id res chain seq x y z
N MET A 1 -9.55 -23.38 -6.70
CA MET A 1 -8.25 -22.93 -6.13
C MET A 1 -8.43 -21.58 -5.44
N PRO A 2 -9.00 -21.52 -4.23
CA PRO A 2 -9.41 -20.25 -3.61
C PRO A 2 -8.23 -19.28 -3.35
N SER A 3 -7.09 -19.77 -2.83
CA SER A 3 -5.99 -18.90 -2.44
C SER A 3 -5.29 -18.17 -3.61
N PRO A 4 -4.89 -18.82 -4.72
CA PRO A 4 -4.35 -18.11 -5.88
C PRO A 4 -5.33 -17.12 -6.51
N THR A 5 -6.63 -17.45 -6.53
CA THR A 5 -7.67 -16.54 -7.01
C THR A 5 -7.74 -15.25 -6.17
N ILE A 6 -7.64 -15.37 -4.84
CA ILE A 6 -7.58 -14.21 -3.93
C ILE A 6 -6.34 -13.35 -4.25
N CYS A 7 -5.18 -13.97 -4.45
CA CYS A 7 -3.96 -13.26 -4.81
C CYS A 7 -4.07 -12.54 -6.17
N PHE A 8 -4.66 -13.17 -7.18
CA PHE A 8 -4.94 -12.50 -8.45
C PHE A 8 -5.87 -11.29 -8.27
N TYR A 9 -6.97 -11.46 -7.53
CA TYR A 9 -7.94 -10.38 -7.30
C TYR A 9 -7.27 -9.15 -6.67
N PHE A 10 -6.57 -9.34 -5.54
CA PHE A 10 -5.87 -8.23 -4.89
C PHE A 10 -4.72 -7.71 -5.73
N GLY A 11 -3.97 -8.59 -6.40
CA GLY A 11 -2.88 -8.22 -7.29
C GLY A 11 -3.32 -7.27 -8.41
N PHE A 12 -4.38 -7.63 -9.13
CA PHE A 12 -4.95 -6.80 -10.18
C PHE A 12 -5.60 -5.53 -9.63
N LEU A 13 -6.28 -5.59 -8.48
CA LEU A 13 -6.84 -4.41 -7.81
C LEU A 13 -5.75 -3.38 -7.49
N LEU A 14 -4.66 -3.81 -6.86
CA LEU A 14 -3.56 -2.94 -6.45
C LEU A 14 -2.82 -2.34 -7.66
N CYS A 15 -2.49 -3.17 -8.65
CA CYS A 15 -1.88 -2.69 -9.89
C CYS A 15 -2.81 -1.77 -10.67
N GLY A 16 -4.09 -2.14 -10.83
CA GLY A 16 -5.07 -1.35 -11.57
C GLY A 16 -5.28 0.04 -10.96
N THR A 17 -5.45 0.12 -9.63
CA THR A 17 -5.55 1.43 -8.96
C THR A 17 -4.25 2.22 -9.02
N ALA A 18 -3.08 1.58 -8.95
CA ALA A 18 -1.79 2.26 -9.13
C ALA A 18 -1.65 2.86 -10.54
N VAL A 19 -2.05 2.14 -11.59
CA VAL A 19 -2.10 2.64 -12.96
C VAL A 19 -3.04 3.84 -13.08
N LEU A 20 -4.26 3.74 -12.55
CA LEU A 20 -5.23 4.84 -12.58
C LEU A 20 -4.73 6.10 -11.86
N THR A 21 -4.05 5.93 -10.72
CA THR A 21 -3.37 7.01 -10.01
C THR A 21 -2.27 7.65 -10.86
N GLN A 22 -1.43 6.86 -11.53
CA GLN A 22 -0.37 7.37 -12.41
C GLN A 22 -0.92 8.12 -13.63
N MET A 23 -2.03 7.62 -14.20
CA MET A 23 -2.75 8.26 -15.29
C MET A 23 -3.53 9.51 -14.86
N LYS A 24 -3.51 9.87 -13.57
CA LYS A 24 -4.23 11.01 -12.99
C LYS A 24 -5.74 10.97 -13.33
N LYS A 25 -6.33 9.78 -13.39
CA LYS A 25 -7.77 9.65 -13.60
C LYS A 25 -8.53 10.15 -12.37
N THR A 26 -9.70 10.73 -12.59
CA THR A 26 -10.61 11.13 -11.51
C THR A 26 -11.47 9.94 -11.09
N LEU A 27 -11.79 9.90 -9.80
CA LEU A 27 -12.59 8.85 -9.20
C LEU A 27 -14.09 9.08 -9.52
N PRO A 28 -14.79 8.13 -10.16
CA PRO A 28 -16.17 8.33 -10.60
C PRO A 28 -17.22 8.11 -9.50
N PHE A 29 -16.84 7.55 -8.36
CA PHE A 29 -17.69 7.27 -7.18
C PHE A 29 -16.94 7.63 -5.90
N GLU A 30 -17.59 7.56 -4.74
CA GLU A 30 -16.93 7.76 -3.44
C GLU A 30 -16.25 6.44 -3.02
N MET A 31 -14.98 6.51 -2.59
CA MET A 31 -14.21 5.34 -2.18
C MET A 31 -13.53 5.59 -0.84
N SER A 32 -14.03 4.96 0.23
CA SER A 32 -13.61 5.23 1.62
C SER A 32 -13.60 6.75 1.90
N SER A 33 -12.57 7.31 2.55
CA SER A 33 -12.46 8.77 2.77
C SER A 33 -12.01 9.56 1.53
N THR A 34 -12.13 9.00 0.33
CA THR A 34 -11.81 9.68 -0.94
C THR A 34 -13.10 10.09 -1.65
N PRO A 35 -13.41 11.40 -1.72
CA PRO A 35 -14.65 11.85 -2.32
C PRO A 35 -14.61 11.72 -3.85
N LYS A 36 -15.79 11.57 -4.43
CA LYS A 36 -16.00 11.53 -5.88
C LYS A 36 -15.40 12.76 -6.56
N GLY A 37 -14.81 12.57 -7.74
CA GLY A 37 -14.22 13.65 -8.55
C GLY A 37 -12.77 14.00 -8.18
N THR A 38 -12.25 13.50 -7.06
CA THR A 38 -10.82 13.63 -6.73
C THR A 38 -9.95 12.72 -7.59
N LEU A 39 -8.65 12.99 -7.62
CA LEU A 39 -7.69 12.10 -8.29
C LEU A 39 -7.68 10.72 -7.63
N TRP A 40 -7.62 9.68 -8.46
CA TRP A 40 -7.59 8.30 -8.00
C TRP A 40 -6.43 8.08 -7.03
N ARG A 41 -6.74 7.59 -5.82
CA ARG A 41 -5.74 7.24 -4.81
C ARG A 41 -5.47 5.73 -4.87
N PRO A 42 -4.22 5.28 -4.70
CA PRO A 42 -3.92 3.84 -4.76
C PRO A 42 -4.69 3.07 -3.68
N ALA A 43 -5.18 1.86 -4.01
CA ALA A 43 -6.03 1.08 -3.10
C ALA A 43 -5.38 0.77 -1.74
N VAL A 44 -4.04 0.68 -1.69
CA VAL A 44 -3.29 0.51 -0.42
C VAL A 44 -3.61 1.62 0.59
N LEU A 45 -3.90 2.85 0.15
CA LEU A 45 -4.26 3.93 1.06
C LEU A 45 -5.55 3.60 1.82
N ALA A 46 -6.57 3.10 1.11
CA ALA A 46 -7.84 2.70 1.71
C ALA A 46 -7.64 1.54 2.69
N PHE A 47 -6.80 0.55 2.35
CA PHE A 47 -6.47 -0.53 3.27
C PHE A 47 -5.79 -0.04 4.55
N ILE A 48 -4.84 0.89 4.46
CA ILE A 48 -4.16 1.44 5.64
C ILE A 48 -5.11 2.25 6.50
N GLU A 49 -5.97 3.05 5.86
CA GLU A 49 -6.98 3.87 6.52
C GLU A 49 -7.97 3.00 7.30
N ASP A 50 -8.56 2.01 6.64
CA ASP A 50 -9.55 1.11 7.24
C ASP A 50 -8.89 0.25 8.33
N ALA A 51 -7.72 -0.33 8.04
CA ALA A 51 -7.00 -1.17 8.99
C ALA A 51 -6.60 -0.42 10.26
N GLY A 52 -6.09 0.80 10.13
CA GLY A 52 -5.71 1.59 11.31
C GLY A 52 -6.92 2.18 12.05
N GLY A 53 -8.00 2.47 11.34
CA GLY A 53 -9.25 2.95 11.94
C GLY A 53 -9.92 1.87 12.80
N ILE A 54 -10.01 0.63 12.28
CA ILE A 54 -10.75 -0.46 12.91
C ILE A 54 -9.81 -1.31 13.77
N GLU A 55 -8.86 -2.03 13.16
CA GLU A 55 -7.95 -2.96 13.83
C GLU A 55 -6.96 -2.22 14.74
N GLY A 56 -6.49 -1.05 14.28
CA GLY A 56 -5.64 -0.16 15.07
C GLY A 56 -6.40 0.65 16.14
N ARG A 57 -7.75 0.54 16.18
CA ARG A 57 -8.63 1.31 17.08
C ARG A 57 -8.42 2.83 17.01
N GLY A 58 -7.91 3.34 15.89
CA GLY A 58 -7.65 4.77 15.69
C GLY A 58 -8.89 5.58 15.34
N GLY A 59 -10.00 4.93 14.96
CA GLY A 59 -11.27 5.59 14.65
C GLY A 59 -11.17 6.63 13.53
N VAL A 60 -12.07 7.61 13.57
CA VAL A 60 -12.19 8.66 12.53
C VAL A 60 -10.97 9.58 12.51
N ASP A 61 -10.38 9.87 13.68
CA ASP A 61 -9.23 10.77 13.80
C ASP A 61 -8.00 10.22 13.08
N TYR A 62 -7.76 8.91 13.19
CA TYR A 62 -6.68 8.26 12.45
C TYR A 62 -6.88 8.36 10.94
N ARG A 63 -8.11 8.11 10.47
CA ARG A 63 -8.45 8.18 9.04
C ARG A 63 -8.20 9.58 8.50
N ALA A 64 -8.67 10.61 9.20
CA ALA A 64 -8.45 12.01 8.83
C ALA A 64 -6.94 12.38 8.82
N ALA A 65 -6.16 11.91 9.79
CA ALA A 65 -4.72 12.15 9.86
C ALA A 65 -3.96 11.50 8.69
N VAL A 66 -4.31 10.27 8.31
CA VAL A 66 -3.69 9.57 7.17
C VAL A 66 -3.99 10.30 5.86
N ILE A 67 -5.23 10.73 5.64
CA ILE A 67 -5.60 11.49 4.43
C ILE A 67 -4.87 12.84 4.38
N LYS A 68 -4.83 13.57 5.50
CA LYS A 68 -4.09 14.84 5.58
C LYS A 68 -2.60 14.64 5.28
N ARG A 69 -1.97 13.59 5.82
CA ARG A 69 -0.57 13.25 5.52
C ARG A 69 -0.37 12.94 4.05
N TYR A 70 -1.29 12.17 3.45
CA TYR A 70 -1.24 11.88 2.01
C TYR A 70 -1.31 13.15 1.17
N GLU A 71 -2.15 14.12 1.52
CA GLU A 71 -2.24 15.37 0.75
C GLU A 71 -0.99 16.25 0.89
N VAL A 72 -0.45 16.35 2.11
CA VAL A 72 0.68 17.25 2.41
C VAL A 72 2.03 16.65 2.00
N SER A 73 2.24 15.34 2.15
CA SER A 73 3.55 14.70 1.99
C SER A 73 3.74 14.05 0.62
N PRO A 74 4.59 14.59 -0.28
CA PRO A 74 4.91 13.93 -1.55
C PRO A 74 5.63 12.59 -1.34
N ARG A 75 6.43 12.48 -0.27
CA ARG A 75 7.20 11.28 0.06
C ARG A 75 6.27 10.15 0.49
N PHE A 76 5.29 10.46 1.36
CA PHE A 76 4.26 9.50 1.76
C PHE A 76 3.44 9.02 0.55
N ARG A 77 2.99 9.94 -0.33
CA ARG A 77 2.28 9.58 -1.57
C ARG A 77 3.07 8.63 -2.45
N ARG A 78 4.35 8.92 -2.67
CA ARG A 78 5.23 8.06 -3.46
C ARG A 78 5.40 6.70 -2.80
N MET A 79 5.56 6.65 -1.48
CA MET A 79 5.67 5.39 -0.74
C MET A 79 4.40 4.55 -0.91
N ILE A 80 3.21 5.13 -0.77
CA ILE A 80 1.93 4.41 -0.98
C ILE A 80 1.83 3.86 -2.40
N LEU A 81 2.19 4.64 -3.41
CA LEU A 81 2.18 4.17 -4.79
C LEU A 81 3.16 3.01 -5.03
N LEU A 82 4.37 3.09 -4.46
CA LEU A 82 5.36 2.02 -4.54
C LEU A 82 4.86 0.75 -3.83
N LEU A 83 4.23 0.88 -2.67
CA LEU A 83 3.64 -0.25 -1.95
C LEU A 83 2.56 -0.94 -2.79
N SER A 84 1.69 -0.17 -3.46
CA SER A 84 0.68 -0.75 -4.36
C SER A 84 1.30 -1.57 -5.48
N TRP A 85 2.41 -1.11 -6.06
CA TRP A 85 3.13 -1.86 -7.11
C TRP A 85 3.84 -3.09 -6.56
N ILE A 86 4.56 -2.95 -5.45
CA ILE A 86 5.30 -4.05 -4.80
C ILE A 86 4.35 -5.17 -4.42
N TRP A 87 3.25 -4.85 -3.74
CA TRP A 87 2.24 -5.84 -3.35
C TRP A 87 1.43 -6.35 -4.54
N GLY A 88 1.02 -5.49 -5.46
CA GLY A 88 0.26 -5.88 -6.63
C GLY A 88 1.01 -6.89 -7.50
N LEU A 89 2.26 -6.58 -7.86
CA LEU A 89 3.10 -7.46 -8.67
C LEU A 89 3.52 -8.71 -7.90
N GLY A 90 3.83 -8.59 -6.61
CA GLY A 90 4.17 -9.74 -5.76
C GLY A 90 3.02 -10.75 -5.65
N LEU A 91 1.78 -10.26 -5.48
CA LEU A 91 0.59 -11.11 -5.42
C LEU A 91 0.25 -11.76 -6.77
N ILE A 92 0.39 -11.05 -7.89
CA ILE A 92 0.23 -11.65 -9.22
C ILE A 92 1.29 -12.74 -9.44
N PHE A 93 2.55 -12.46 -9.10
CA PHE A 93 3.63 -13.41 -9.24
C PHE A 93 3.38 -14.70 -8.45
N ILE A 94 3.07 -14.60 -7.15
CA ILE A 94 2.82 -15.79 -6.33
C ILE A 94 1.55 -16.54 -6.75
N ALA A 95 0.54 -15.83 -7.28
CA ALA A 95 -0.67 -16.44 -7.83
C ALA A 95 -0.38 -17.28 -9.07
N ILE A 96 0.47 -16.78 -9.98
CA ILE A 96 0.92 -17.51 -11.18
C ILE A 96 1.70 -18.76 -10.77
N VAL A 97 2.70 -18.60 -9.89
CA VAL A 97 3.52 -19.74 -9.41
C VAL A 97 2.64 -20.78 -8.73
N SER A 98 1.75 -20.37 -7.84
CA SER A 98 0.84 -21.28 -7.13
C SER A 98 -0.09 -21.99 -8.11
N THR A 99 -0.65 -21.29 -9.09
CA THR A 99 -1.52 -21.89 -10.13
C THR A 99 -0.77 -22.96 -10.93
N ILE A 100 0.46 -22.66 -11.37
CA ILE A 100 1.29 -23.64 -12.11
C ILE A 100 1.56 -24.87 -11.25
N LEU A 101 1.95 -24.69 -9.99
CA LEU A 101 2.24 -25.81 -9.09
C LEU A 101 1.02 -26.68 -8.84
N ILE A 102 -0.16 -26.10 -8.61
CA ILE A 102 -1.38 -26.88 -8.39
C ILE A 102 -1.75 -27.70 -9.63
N MET A 103 -1.54 -27.16 -10.84
CA MET A 103 -1.83 -27.88 -12.09
C MET A 103 -0.85 -29.03 -12.39
N LEU A 104 0.36 -28.99 -11.83
CA LEU A 104 1.41 -29.99 -12.07
C LEU A 104 1.49 -31.07 -10.98
N LEU A 105 1.01 -30.78 -9.77
CA LEU A 105 1.15 -31.66 -8.61
C LEU A 105 -0.07 -32.58 -8.46
N LYS A 106 0.15 -33.69 -7.75
CA LYS A 106 -0.94 -34.56 -7.28
C LYS A 106 -1.87 -33.78 -6.35
N GLU A 107 -3.15 -34.11 -6.36
CA GLU A 107 -4.23 -33.36 -5.68
C GLU A 107 -3.90 -32.99 -4.23
N ASP A 108 -3.47 -33.95 -3.40
CA ASP A 108 -3.15 -33.72 -1.98
C ASP A 108 -2.00 -32.70 -1.79
N ILE A 109 -0.96 -32.81 -2.62
CA ILE A 109 0.21 -31.92 -2.57
C ILE A 109 -0.18 -30.56 -3.14
N GLY A 110 -0.94 -30.53 -4.24
CA GLY A 110 -1.46 -29.33 -4.85
C GLY A 110 -2.34 -28.53 -3.89
N PHE A 111 -3.18 -29.20 -3.11
CA PHE A 111 -3.99 -28.55 -2.08
C PHE A 111 -3.12 -27.91 -0.99
N GLY A 112 -2.14 -28.65 -0.46
CA GLY A 112 -1.22 -28.16 0.56
C GLY A 112 -0.40 -26.96 0.08
N VAL A 113 0.19 -27.05 -1.11
CA VAL A 113 0.97 -25.96 -1.72
C VAL A 113 0.09 -24.77 -2.06
N GLY A 114 -1.09 -25.02 -2.62
CA GLY A 114 -2.01 -23.97 -3.06
C GLY A 114 -2.47 -23.05 -1.93
N TRP A 115 -2.55 -23.55 -0.70
CA TRP A 115 -2.79 -22.72 0.48
C TRP A 115 -1.50 -22.27 1.16
N GLY A 116 -0.54 -23.16 1.37
CA GLY A 116 0.66 -22.86 2.15
C GLY A 116 1.56 -21.81 1.51
N LEU A 117 1.76 -21.89 0.20
CA LEU A 117 2.74 -21.05 -0.50
C LEU A 117 2.35 -19.57 -0.51
N PRO A 118 1.10 -19.16 -0.86
CA PRO A 118 0.69 -17.76 -0.78
C PRO A 118 0.80 -17.18 0.64
N TRP A 119 0.41 -17.93 1.67
CA TRP A 119 0.50 -17.46 3.06
C TRP A 119 1.95 -17.30 3.53
N ALA A 120 2.82 -18.26 3.22
CA ALA A 120 4.24 -18.17 3.55
C ALA A 120 4.89 -16.98 2.84
N PHE A 121 4.58 -16.78 1.55
CA PHE A 121 5.01 -15.60 0.81
C PHE A 121 4.52 -14.31 1.47
N SER A 122 3.22 -14.18 1.74
CA SER A 122 2.64 -12.98 2.36
C SER A 122 3.24 -12.66 3.73
N ALA A 123 3.59 -13.68 4.54
CA ALA A 123 4.25 -13.48 5.82
C ALA A 123 5.65 -12.84 5.65
N VAL A 124 6.48 -13.42 4.79
CA VAL A 124 7.82 -12.89 4.49
C VAL A 124 7.73 -11.49 3.87
N TYR A 125 6.81 -11.31 2.93
CA TYR A 125 6.63 -10.05 2.21
C TYR A 125 6.15 -8.92 3.13
N SER A 126 5.30 -9.24 4.11
CA SER A 126 4.86 -8.32 5.16
C SER A 126 6.02 -7.83 6.01
N ILE A 127 6.90 -8.73 6.44
CA ILE A 127 8.08 -8.37 7.24
C ILE A 127 9.01 -7.42 6.45
N MET A 128 9.31 -7.76 5.19
CA MET A 128 10.11 -6.89 4.32
C MET A 128 9.46 -5.51 4.15
N THR A 129 8.14 -5.48 3.98
CA THR A 129 7.37 -4.24 3.85
C THR A 129 7.47 -3.39 5.12
N ALA A 130 7.40 -3.99 6.31
CA ALA A 130 7.52 -3.26 7.57
C ALA A 130 8.89 -2.54 7.69
N PHE A 131 9.98 -3.20 7.30
CA PHE A 131 11.31 -2.58 7.26
C PHE A 131 11.39 -1.46 6.22
N PHE A 132 10.81 -1.66 5.03
CA PHE A 132 10.78 -0.62 4.00
C PHE A 132 10.00 0.63 4.46
N VAL A 133 8.80 0.44 4.99
CA VAL A 133 7.93 1.53 5.46
C VAL A 133 8.59 2.29 6.61
N SER A 134 9.11 1.59 7.63
CA SER A 134 9.80 2.24 8.74
C SER A 134 10.98 3.10 8.28
N SER A 135 11.79 2.61 7.33
CA SER A 135 12.85 3.39 6.69
C SER A 135 12.32 4.62 5.95
N GLN A 136 11.23 4.50 5.19
CA GLN A 136 10.66 5.64 4.45
C GLN A 136 10.07 6.71 5.38
N LEU A 137 9.38 6.29 6.45
CA LEU A 137 8.82 7.18 7.46
C LEU A 137 9.92 7.90 8.25
N LYS A 138 11.05 7.23 8.54
CA LYS A 138 12.22 7.86 9.15
C LYS A 138 12.76 8.98 8.27
N LYS A 139 12.95 8.71 6.98
CA LYS A 139 13.43 9.71 6.00
C LYS A 139 12.45 10.87 5.84
N GLU A 140 11.15 10.60 5.86
CA GLU A 140 10.13 11.65 5.85
C GLU A 140 10.21 12.57 7.08
N LYS A 141 10.43 11.99 8.28
CA LYS A 141 10.61 12.76 9.51
C LYS A 141 11.87 13.63 9.44
N GLU A 142 12.98 13.08 8.98
CA GLU A 142 14.24 13.82 8.81
C GLU A 142 14.06 15.03 7.85
N GLU A 143 13.37 14.84 6.73
CA GLU A 143 13.07 15.91 5.78
C GLU A 143 12.21 17.03 6.39
N TRP A 144 11.25 16.70 7.26
CA TRP A 144 10.44 17.71 7.94
C TRP A 144 11.24 18.49 8.97
N THR A 145 12.04 17.80 9.79
CA THR A 145 12.91 18.46 10.78
C THR A 145 13.95 19.38 10.15
N ALA A 146 14.51 19.00 9.00
CA ALA A 146 15.46 19.83 8.27
C ALA A 146 14.80 21.10 7.70
N LYS A 147 13.56 20.99 7.21
CA LYS A 147 12.79 22.15 6.72
C LYS A 147 12.43 23.12 7.84
N GLU A 148 12.02 22.60 9.00
CA GLU A 148 11.73 23.41 10.19
C GLU A 148 12.97 24.17 10.65
N GLY A 149 14.12 23.50 10.79
CA GLY A 149 15.39 24.14 11.16
C GLY A 149 15.83 25.21 10.16
N ALA A 150 15.72 24.94 8.85
CA ALA A 150 16.05 25.93 7.81
C ALA A 150 15.08 27.13 7.78
N SER A 151 13.82 26.94 8.15
CA SER A 151 12.86 28.05 8.28
C SER A 151 13.11 28.91 9.51
N ALA A 152 13.52 28.30 10.62
CA ALA A 152 13.90 29.01 11.84
C ALA A 152 15.16 29.87 11.63
N ASP A 153 16.19 29.32 11.00
CA ASP A 153 17.42 30.03 10.68
C ASP A 153 17.17 31.24 9.75
N ARG A 154 16.32 31.06 8.72
CA ARG A 154 15.92 32.15 7.82
C ARG A 154 15.13 33.27 8.51
N SER A 155 14.42 32.97 9.60
CA SER A 155 13.70 33.97 10.39
C SER A 155 14.62 34.77 11.34
N MET A 156 15.83 34.28 11.59
CA MET A 156 16.83 34.93 12.46
C MET A 156 17.93 35.66 11.69
N ALA A 157 17.97 35.55 10.35
CA ALA A 157 18.90 36.29 9.52
C ALA A 157 18.56 37.81 9.51
N PRO A 158 19.52 38.72 9.79
CA PRO A 158 19.28 40.15 9.69
C PRO A 158 19.02 40.53 8.22
N VAL A 159 17.99 41.37 8.01
CA VAL A 159 17.62 41.95 6.71
C VAL A 159 18.70 42.90 6.21
#